data_AF-A0A3B9KLY8-F1
#
_entry.id   AF-A0A3B9KLY8-F1
#
_cell.length_a   1.000
_cell.length_b   1.000
_cell.length_c   1.000
_cell.angle_alpha   90.00
_cell.angle_beta   90.00
_cell.angle_gamma   90.00
#
_symmetry.space_group_name_H-M   'P 1'
#
loop_
_entity.id
_entity.type
_entity.pdbx_description
1 polymer ?
#
loop_
_entity_poly.entity_id
_entity_poly.type
_entity_poly.pdbx_seq_one_letter_code
_entity_poly.pdbx_strand_id
1 'polypeptide(L)'
;MKLNSLLIGATNNNILAIFLGEAGGIGFVGGVGGFILGWGVSKLINIFSASYLANQASAQGYMGNTMLATVTPFWLPIFAIVFATIVGLISGLYPSLNAATLVPVSALKYE
;
A
#
# COMPACT_ATOMS: atom_id res chain seq x y z
N MET A 1 -14.00 -0.55 -42.94
CA MET A 1 -13.54 0.38 -41.89
C MET A 1 -14.14 -0.10 -40.57
N LYS A 2 -13.64 -1.23 -40.03
CA LYS A 2 -12.89 -1.31 -38.76
C LYS A 2 -13.55 -0.58 -37.57
N LEU A 3 -14.72 -1.04 -37.15
CA LEU A 3 -15.29 -0.74 -35.83
C LEU A 3 -15.74 -2.04 -35.17
N ASN A 4 -14.73 -2.87 -34.91
CA ASN A 4 -14.84 -4.21 -34.36
C ASN A 4 -14.05 -4.31 -33.04
N SER A 5 -14.12 -3.32 -32.15
CA SER A 5 -13.41 -3.40 -30.86
C SER A 5 -14.33 -3.66 -29.66
N LEU A 6 -15.65 -3.76 -29.87
CA LEU A 6 -16.52 -4.53 -28.97
C LEU A 6 -16.29 -6.06 -29.06
N LEU A 7 -15.30 -6.49 -29.86
CA LEU A 7 -15.06 -7.86 -30.31
C LEU A 7 -14.00 -8.63 -29.50
N ILE A 8 -13.60 -8.14 -28.34
CA ILE A 8 -12.96 -8.99 -27.31
C ILE A 8 -14.03 -9.22 -26.26
N GLY A 9 -14.63 -10.42 -26.28
CA GLY A 9 -15.65 -10.88 -25.33
C GLY A 9 -15.11 -11.07 -23.91
N ALA A 10 -14.43 -10.06 -23.36
CA ALA A 10 -14.06 -10.02 -21.96
C ALA A 10 -15.34 -9.75 -21.16
N THR A 11 -15.83 -10.78 -20.48
CA THR A 11 -16.87 -10.68 -19.47
C THR A 11 -16.50 -9.60 -18.45
N ASN A 12 -17.47 -8.90 -17.86
CA ASN A 12 -17.28 -7.92 -16.78
C ASN A 12 -16.30 -8.40 -15.68
N ASN A 13 -16.31 -9.71 -15.41
CA ASN A 13 -15.41 -10.37 -14.47
C ASN A 13 -13.92 -10.37 -14.90
N ASN A 14 -13.61 -10.41 -16.19
CA ASN A 14 -12.22 -10.33 -16.68
C ASN A 14 -11.61 -8.96 -16.40
N ILE A 15 -12.37 -7.89 -16.65
CA ILE A 15 -11.94 -6.51 -16.39
C ILE A 15 -11.75 -6.31 -14.88
N LEU A 16 -12.71 -6.76 -14.08
CA LEU A 16 -12.60 -6.78 -12.62
C LEU A 16 -11.35 -7.51 -12.13
N ALA A 17 -11.06 -8.71 -12.66
CA ALA A 17 -9.91 -9.50 -12.24
C ALA A 17 -8.56 -8.81 -12.55
N ILE A 18 -8.44 -8.15 -13.70
CA ILE A 18 -7.21 -7.44 -14.09
C ILE A 18 -6.98 -6.22 -13.19
N PHE A 19 -8.01 -5.36 -13.03
CA PHE A 19 -7.88 -4.16 -12.19
C PHE A 19 -7.65 -4.50 -10.72
N LEU A 20 -8.32 -5.53 -10.21
CA LEU A 20 -8.15 -5.97 -8.83
C LEU A 20 -6.78 -6.61 -8.63
N GLY A 21 -6.25 -7.31 -9.63
CA GLY A 21 -4.88 -7.83 -9.64
C GLY A 21 -3.82 -6.73 -9.61
N GLU A 22 -3.96 -5.69 -10.44
CA GLU A 22 -3.04 -4.54 -10.42
C GLU A 22 -3.11 -3.76 -9.10
N ALA A 23 -4.33 -3.50 -8.60
CA ALA A 23 -4.52 -2.79 -7.34
C ALA A 23 -3.98 -3.58 -6.14
N GLY A 24 -4.16 -4.91 -6.12
CA GLY A 24 -3.55 -5.79 -5.15
C GLY A 24 -2.03 -5.81 -5.23
N GLY A 25 -1.47 -5.83 -6.44
CA GLY A 25 -0.02 -5.75 -6.68
C GLY A 25 0.58 -4.44 -6.17
N ILE A 26 -0.05 -3.31 -6.48
CA ILE A 26 0.37 -1.98 -5.99
C ILE A 26 0.25 -1.90 -4.47
N GLY A 27 -0.85 -2.42 -3.88
CA GLY A 27 -1.04 -2.48 -2.44
C GLY A 27 0.03 -3.32 -1.73
N PHE A 28 0.41 -4.46 -2.30
CA PHE A 28 1.47 -5.31 -1.77
C PHE A 28 2.84 -4.63 -1.82
N VAL A 29 3.22 -4.08 -2.97
CA VAL A 29 4.49 -3.35 -3.15
C VAL A 29 4.54 -2.13 -2.22
N GLY A 30 3.43 -1.40 -2.09
CA GLY A 30 3.28 -0.29 -1.15
C GLY A 30 3.41 -0.73 0.31
N GLY A 31 2.89 -1.90 0.67
CA GLY A 31 3.02 -2.49 2.00
C GLY A 31 4.46 -2.86 2.35
N VAL A 32 5.18 -3.53 1.44
CA VAL A 32 6.60 -3.86 1.60
C VAL A 32 7.44 -2.58 1.68
N GLY A 33 7.22 -1.64 0.77
CA GLY A 33 7.92 -0.35 0.75
C GLY A 33 7.66 0.46 2.02
N GLY A 34 6.41 0.54 2.47
CA GLY A 34 6.01 1.22 3.70
C GLY A 34 6.63 0.59 4.95
N PHE A 35 6.74 -0.73 5.00
CA PHE A 35 7.44 -1.43 6.10
C PHE A 35 8.93 -1.09 6.12
N ILE A 36 9.62 -1.15 4.98
CA ILE A 36 11.05 -0.82 4.88
C ILE A 36 11.30 0.63 5.29
N LEU A 37 10.48 1.56 4.78
CA LEU A 37 10.56 2.98 5.13
C LEU A 37 10.28 3.21 6.62
N GLY A 38 9.24 2.59 7.18
CA GLY A 38 8.92 2.69 8.61
C GLY A 38 10.05 2.15 9.49
N TRP A 39 10.68 1.04 9.09
CA TRP A 39 11.85 0.49 9.77
C TRP A 39 13.06 1.43 9.71
N GLY A 40 13.33 2.01 8.53
CA GLY A 40 14.37 3.02 8.33
C GLY A 40 14.15 4.28 9.17
N VAL A 41 12.93 4.81 9.19
CA VAL A 41 12.56 5.97 10.03
C VAL A 41 12.74 5.63 11.51
N SER A 42 12.37 4.42 11.96
CA SER A 42 12.57 4.00 13.35
C SER A 42 14.06 3.99 13.74
N LYS A 43 14.95 3.57 12.81
CA LYS A 43 16.41 3.64 13.01
C LYS A 43 16.91 5.09 13.06
N LEU A 44 16.40 5.98 12.20
CA LEU A 44 16.76 7.40 12.23
C LEU A 44 16.36 8.02 13.56
N ILE A 45 15.12 7.78 14.02
CA ILE A 45 14.66 8.25 15.33
C ILE A 45 15.55 7.71 16.45
N ASN A 46 15.99 6.46 16.39
CA ASN A 46 16.90 5.89 17.39
C ASN A 46 18.25 6.63 17.43
N ILE A 47 18.81 7.03 16.27
CA ILE A 47 20.06 7.80 16.19
C ILE A 47 19.87 9.22 16.75
N PHE A 48 18.79 9.91 16.37
CA PHE A 48 18.49 11.26 16.86
C PHE A 48 18.11 11.29 18.35
N SER A 49 17.37 10.29 18.84
CA SER A 49 17.04 10.18 20.25
C SER A 49 18.25 9.81 21.10
N ALA A 50 19.14 8.94 20.61
CA ALA A 50 20.40 8.63 21.29
C ALA A 50 21.27 9.87 21.47
N SER A 51 21.35 10.77 20.48
CA SER A 51 22.13 12.01 20.61
C SER A 51 21.49 13.02 21.57
N TYR A 52 20.16 13.14 21.59
CA TYR A 52 19.45 14.02 22.53
C TYR A 52 19.42 13.48 23.96
N LEU A 53 19.21 12.17 24.16
CA LEU A 53 19.19 11.54 25.48
C LEU A 53 20.59 11.34 26.07
N ALA A 54 21.64 11.11 25.27
CA ALA A 54 23.01 11.06 25.77
C ALA A 54 23.43 12.40 26.43
N ASN A 55 22.89 13.52 25.96
CA ASN A 55 23.12 14.85 26.57
C ASN A 55 22.32 15.06 27.88
N GLN A 56 21.23 14.31 28.11
CA GLN A 56 20.44 14.38 29.36
C GLN A 56 20.82 13.30 30.39
N ALA A 57 21.23 12.10 29.94
CA ALA A 57 21.56 10.97 30.80
C ALA A 57 22.85 11.21 31.63
N SER A 58 23.77 12.03 31.12
CA SER A 58 24.96 12.50 31.86
C SER A 58 24.63 13.36 33.08
N ALA A 59 23.43 13.95 33.17
CA ALA A 59 23.00 14.79 34.28
C ALA A 59 22.25 14.04 35.41
N GLN A 60 21.77 12.81 35.19
CA GLN A 60 20.96 12.06 36.16
C GLN A 60 21.49 10.66 36.52
N GLY A 61 22.67 10.25 36.04
CA GLY A 61 23.32 9.00 36.48
C GLY A 61 22.64 7.70 36.02
N TYR A 62 21.64 7.78 35.15
CA TYR A 62 21.03 6.62 34.53
C TYR A 62 21.84 6.20 33.30
N MET A 63 22.78 5.28 33.50
CA MET A 63 23.43 4.53 32.42
C MET A 63 22.49 3.41 31.92
N GLY A 64 21.27 3.80 31.55
CA GLY A 64 20.33 2.92 30.86
C GLY A 64 20.63 3.02 29.37
N ASN A 65 21.03 1.91 28.76
CA ASN A 65 21.22 1.76 27.32
C ASN A 65 19.90 2.09 26.61
N THR A 66 19.63 3.39 26.39
CA THR A 66 18.37 3.90 25.84
C THR A 66 18.45 3.84 24.33
N MET A 67 18.82 2.66 23.83
CA MET A 67 18.28 2.24 22.56
C MET A 67 16.79 2.16 22.86
N LEU A 68 16.00 3.13 22.37
CA LEU A 68 14.57 2.92 22.16
C LEU A 68 14.48 1.76 21.17
N ALA A 69 14.67 0.54 21.69
CA ALA A 69 14.40 -0.69 21.01
C ALA A 69 12.88 -0.64 20.87
N THR A 70 12.42 0.03 19.82
CA THR A 70 11.10 -0.18 19.26
C THR A 70 11.04 -1.69 19.08
N VAL A 71 10.42 -2.37 20.04
CA VAL A 71 10.23 -3.81 20.00
C VAL A 71 9.21 -3.99 18.90
N THR A 72 9.66 -4.03 17.65
CA THR A 72 8.80 -4.22 16.50
C THR A 72 8.38 -5.68 16.53
N PRO A 73 7.15 -5.98 16.94
CA PRO A 73 6.77 -7.35 17.14
C PRO A 73 6.62 -8.05 15.79
N PHE A 74 6.90 -9.35 15.73
CA PHE A 74 6.89 -10.10 14.47
C PHE A 74 5.53 -10.08 13.72
N TRP A 75 4.43 -9.72 14.39
CA TRP A 75 3.11 -9.58 13.75
C TRP A 75 2.94 -8.26 12.99
N LEU A 76 3.67 -7.21 13.35
CA LEU A 76 3.49 -5.86 12.78
C LEU A 76 3.86 -5.77 11.28
N PRO A 77 4.96 -6.40 10.79
CA PRO A 77 5.25 -6.46 9.36
C PRO A 77 4.14 -7.19 8.58
N ILE A 78 3.68 -8.32 9.11
CA ILE A 78 2.61 -9.13 8.48
C ILE A 78 1.32 -8.31 8.40
N PHE A 79 0.95 -7.66 9.50
CA PHE A 79 -0.23 -6.79 9.54
C PHE A 79 -0.11 -5.63 8.55
N ALA A 80 1.04 -4.95 8.49
CA ALA A 80 1.25 -3.82 7.59
C ALA A 80 1.10 -4.22 6.11
N ILE A 81 1.66 -5.36 5.71
CA ILE A 81 1.57 -5.86 4.34
C ILE A 81 0.14 -6.28 4.00
N VAL A 82 -0.52 -7.03 4.88
CA VAL A 82 -1.92 -7.46 4.69
C VAL A 82 -2.85 -6.25 4.62
N PHE A 83 -2.68 -5.30 5.54
CA PHE A 83 -3.47 -4.06 5.59
C PHE A 83 -3.29 -3.24 4.31
N ALA A 84 -2.06 -3.00 3.87
CA ALA A 84 -1.78 -2.26 2.65
C ALA A 84 -2.36 -2.95 1.39
N THR A 85 -2.29 -4.28 1.34
CA THR A 85 -2.89 -5.08 0.26
C THR A 85 -4.41 -4.93 0.25
N ILE A 86 -5.07 -5.00 1.41
CA ILE A 86 -6.53 -4.81 1.52
C ILE A 86 -6.93 -3.40 1.10
N VAL A 87 -6.19 -2.37 1.55
CA VAL A 87 -6.46 -0.98 1.17
C VAL A 87 -6.30 -0.79 -0.35
N GLY A 88 -5.25 -1.38 -0.95
CA GLY A 88 -5.05 -1.40 -2.40
C GLY A 88 -6.22 -2.07 -3.13
N LEU A 89 -6.65 -3.25 -2.67
CA LEU A 89 -7.78 -3.98 -3.24
C LEU A 89 -9.09 -3.19 -3.14
N ILE A 90 -9.40 -2.57 -2.00
CA ILE A 90 -10.60 -1.74 -1.82
C ILE A 90 -10.57 -0.54 -2.77
N SER A 91 -9.40 0.11 -2.89
CA SER A 91 -9.20 1.23 -3.80
C SER A 91 -9.40 0.85 -5.27
N GLY A 92 -9.00 -0.36 -5.68
CA GLY A 92 -9.22 -0.87 -7.04
C GLY A 92 -10.61 -1.47 -7.29
N LEU A 93 -11.29 -1.94 -6.25
CA LEU A 93 -12.62 -2.54 -6.36
C LEU A 93 -13.69 -1.51 -6.74
N TYR A 94 -13.65 -0.32 -6.16
CA TYR A 94 -14.60 0.76 -6.49
C TYR A 94 -14.55 1.21 -7.97
N PRO A 95 -13.38 1.55 -8.56
CA PRO A 95 -13.31 1.94 -9.97
C PRO A 95 -13.56 0.77 -10.92
N SER A 96 -13.18 -0.46 -10.57
CA SER A 96 -13.40 -1.63 -11.43
C SER A 96 -14.89 -2.00 -11.57
N LEU A 97 -15.68 -1.84 -10.51
CA LEU A 97 -17.15 -1.98 -10.58
C LEU A 97 -17.76 -0.92 -11.49
N ASN A 98 -17.32 0.33 -11.38
CA ASN A 98 -17.78 1.40 -12.27
C ASN A 98 -17.41 1.12 -13.74
N ALA A 99 -16.20 0.63 -14.01
CA ALA A 99 -15.74 0.28 -15.35
C ALA A 99 -16.53 -0.88 -15.98
N ALA A 100 -16.92 -1.87 -15.18
CA ALA A 100 -17.72 -3.02 -15.63
C ALA A 100 -19.19 -2.65 -15.94
N THR A 101 -19.68 -1.52 -15.43
CA THR A 101 -21.07 -1.06 -15.65
C THR A 101 -21.21 -0.06 -16.80
N LEU A 102 -20.11 0.38 -17.42
CA LEU A 102 -20.15 1.27 -18.58
C LEU A 102 -20.69 0.51 -19.79
N VAL A 103 -21.99 0.64 -20.03
CA VAL A 103 -22.68 0.08 -21.19
C VAL A 103 -22.12 0.72 -22.47
N PRO A 104 -21.68 -0.06 -23.47
CA PRO A 104 -21.08 0.44 -24.71
C PRO A 104 -22.14 0.96 -25.72
N VAL A 105 -23.17 1.64 -25.24
CA VAL A 105 -24.31 2.09 -26.05
C VAL A 105 -24.18 3.56 -26.47
N SER A 106 -23.36 4.37 -25.79
CA SER A 106 -23.17 5.79 -26.14
C SER A 106 -22.25 6.01 -27.35
N ALA A 107 -21.49 4.99 -27.77
CA ALA A 107 -20.55 5.10 -28.89
C ALA A 107 -21.22 5.02 -30.28
N LEU A 108 -22.52 4.70 -30.35
CA LEU A 108 -23.28 4.60 -31.60
C LEU A 108 -24.34 5.70 -31.77
N LYS A 109 -24.46 6.66 -30.85
CA LYS A 109 -25.47 7.74 -30.93
C LYS A 109 -24.96 9.03 -31.59
N TYR A 110 -23.78 8.98 -32.21
CA TYR A 110 -23.21 10.11 -32.94
C TYR A 110 -22.92 9.82 -34.42
N GLU A 111 -23.57 8.77 -34.96
CA GLU A 111 -23.89 8.70 -36.39
C GLU A 111 -25.41 8.70 -36.57
#